data_AF-A0A2Z5E9N0-F1
#
_entry.id   AF-A0A2Z5E9N0-F1
#
_cell.length_a   1.000
_cell.length_b   1.000
_cell.length_c   1.000
_cell.angle_alpha   90.00
_cell.angle_beta   90.00
_cell.angle_gamma   90.00
#
_symmetry.space_group_name_H-M   'P 1'
#
loop_
_entity.id
_entity.type
_entity.pdbx_description
1 polymer ?
#
loop_
_entity_poly.entity_id
_entity_poly.type
_entity_poly.pdbx_seq_one_letter_code
_entity_poly.pdbx_strand_id
1 'polypeptide(L)'
;MADRAKVAVLISGSGTNMAALLYASRAADCPYEIVLVAANDPEAKGLRLAEAEGVATFALSHKGMKRPEHDAAMDGAIRASGAAWVALAGYMRILTPEFVGKWEGRMVNIHPSLLPKYTGLHTHERAIEAGDSHGGVSVHLVTAQLDDGPVLGQTPVAILPGDTADSLAARVLIAEHQLYSRCLASLVTRETSPAWLLERVRERAMEMPEADETVSHGMACFGIVKGKKFAYVSADHHGDGRVALLVKISGPDEQAMLIEQDEARYYRPTYFGNEWIGIRLDLGDTDWDAIRDWLGRSWRAVAPKKLTILLDAADAF
;
A
#
# COMPACT_ATOMS: atom_id res chain seq x y z
N MET A 1 7.75 6.01 17.62
CA MET A 1 7.44 4.88 16.72
C MET A 1 6.62 5.47 15.59
N ALA A 2 6.87 5.09 14.34
CA ALA A 2 5.96 5.50 13.25
C ALA A 2 4.54 5.02 13.59
N ASP A 3 3.53 5.84 13.33
CA ASP A 3 2.15 5.47 13.60
C ASP A 3 1.79 4.25 12.75
N ARG A 4 1.33 3.19 13.41
CA ARG A 4 0.89 1.96 12.73
C ARG A 4 -0.43 2.23 12.00
N ALA A 5 -0.56 1.65 10.82
CA ALA A 5 -1.81 1.70 10.08
C ALA A 5 -2.93 0.98 10.86
N LYS A 6 -4.03 1.67 11.07
CA LYS A 6 -5.20 1.13 11.77
C LYS A 6 -6.08 0.32 10.83
N VAL A 7 -6.27 -0.96 11.12
CA VAL A 7 -6.99 -1.91 10.27
C VAL A 7 -8.24 -2.44 10.98
N ALA A 8 -9.37 -2.43 10.28
CA ALA A 8 -10.56 -3.19 10.66
C ALA A 8 -10.61 -4.52 9.88
N VAL A 9 -10.86 -5.63 10.57
CA VAL A 9 -10.99 -6.96 9.96
C VAL A 9 -12.45 -7.40 9.97
N LEU A 10 -12.98 -7.77 8.81
CA LEU A 10 -14.36 -8.25 8.65
C LEU A 10 -14.37 -9.77 8.51
N ILE A 11 -15.24 -10.44 9.28
CA ILE A 11 -15.37 -11.90 9.31
C ILE A 11 -16.84 -12.35 9.27
N SER A 12 -17.07 -13.62 8.91
CA SER A 12 -18.40 -14.26 9.05
C SER A 12 -18.40 -15.55 9.87
N GLY A 13 -17.24 -16.07 10.27
CA GLY A 13 -17.15 -17.44 10.80
C GLY A 13 -16.01 -17.67 11.80
N SER A 14 -15.20 -18.69 11.53
CA SER A 14 -14.13 -19.17 12.43
C SER A 14 -13.06 -18.12 12.72
N GLY A 15 -12.76 -17.25 11.75
CA GLY A 15 -11.80 -16.15 11.91
C GLY A 15 -10.33 -16.57 11.91
N THR A 16 -9.95 -17.68 11.28
CA THR A 16 -8.54 -18.14 11.26
C THR A 16 -7.61 -17.17 10.54
N ASN A 17 -8.04 -16.61 9.40
CA ASN A 17 -7.31 -15.53 8.72
C ASN A 17 -7.24 -14.25 9.57
N MET A 18 -8.33 -13.91 10.27
CA MET A 18 -8.33 -12.78 11.22
C MET A 18 -7.30 -13.00 12.33
N ALA A 19 -7.25 -14.21 12.90
CA ALA A 19 -6.26 -14.58 13.91
C ALA A 19 -4.83 -14.45 13.38
N ALA A 20 -4.57 -14.90 12.15
CA ALA A 20 -3.26 -14.78 11.52
C ALA A 20 -2.82 -13.31 11.37
N LEU A 21 -3.72 -12.43 10.91
CA LEU A 21 -3.47 -10.99 10.84
C LEU A 21 -3.25 -10.38 12.24
N LEU A 22 -4.07 -10.77 13.22
CA LEU A 22 -3.99 -10.28 14.58
C LEU A 22 -2.64 -10.64 15.23
N TYR A 23 -2.23 -11.89 15.17
CA TYR A 23 -0.95 -12.31 15.75
C TYR A 23 0.24 -11.72 15.00
N ALA A 24 0.17 -11.56 13.68
CA ALA A 24 1.19 -10.84 12.93
C ALA A 24 1.31 -9.37 13.39
N SER A 25 0.19 -8.71 13.69
CA SER A 25 0.16 -7.32 14.20
C SER A 25 0.87 -7.13 15.55
N ARG A 26 1.07 -8.21 16.31
CA ARG A 26 1.79 -8.18 17.60
C ARG A 26 3.29 -8.11 17.45
N ALA A 27 3.85 -8.39 16.28
CA ALA A 27 5.28 -8.22 16.04
C ALA A 27 5.69 -6.74 16.18
N ALA A 28 6.89 -6.49 16.71
CA ALA A 28 7.36 -5.13 16.99
C ALA A 28 7.52 -4.29 15.71
N ASP A 29 7.90 -4.95 14.61
CA ASP A 29 8.12 -4.39 13.28
C ASP A 29 6.87 -4.41 12.39
N CYS A 30 5.72 -4.90 12.88
CA CYS A 30 4.50 -4.89 12.09
C CYS A 30 4.01 -3.44 11.88
N PRO A 31 3.77 -3.03 10.62
CA PRO A 31 3.39 -1.64 10.31
C PRO A 31 1.89 -1.36 10.51
N TYR A 32 1.11 -2.33 10.97
CA TYR A 32 -0.31 -2.16 11.24
C TYR A 32 -0.71 -2.67 12.62
N GLU A 33 -1.86 -2.20 13.08
CA GLU A 33 -2.56 -2.71 14.26
C GLU A 33 -4.02 -3.02 13.89
N ILE A 34 -4.57 -4.08 14.49
CA ILE A 34 -5.99 -4.40 14.34
C ILE A 34 -6.78 -3.64 15.41
N VAL A 35 -7.57 -2.65 14.99
CA VAL A 35 -8.34 -1.79 15.91
C VAL A 35 -9.80 -2.23 16.05
N LEU A 36 -10.29 -3.05 15.11
CA LEU A 36 -11.66 -3.55 15.11
C LEU A 36 -11.73 -4.92 14.43
N VAL A 37 -12.46 -5.85 15.04
CA VAL A 37 -12.97 -7.05 14.35
C VAL A 37 -14.49 -6.95 14.26
N ALA A 38 -15.00 -6.88 13.02
CA ALA A 38 -16.42 -6.72 12.76
C ALA A 38 -17.01 -7.97 12.10
N ALA A 39 -18.23 -8.35 12.47
CA ALA A 39 -18.90 -9.51 11.87
C ALA A 39 -20.35 -9.23 11.46
N ASN A 40 -20.74 -9.82 10.34
CA ASN A 40 -22.13 -9.84 9.88
C ASN A 40 -22.98 -10.95 10.55
N ASP A 41 -22.35 -11.80 11.36
CA ASP A 41 -22.98 -12.81 12.19
C ASP A 41 -22.49 -12.65 13.64
N PRO A 42 -23.37 -12.28 14.60
CA PRO A 42 -23.01 -12.18 16.01
C PRO A 42 -22.49 -13.47 16.63
N GLU A 43 -22.77 -14.63 16.04
CA GLU A 43 -22.28 -15.92 16.51
C GLU A 43 -20.93 -16.33 15.87
N ALA A 44 -20.31 -15.45 15.07
CA ALA A 44 -19.01 -15.71 14.47
C ALA A 44 -17.96 -16.00 15.56
N LYS A 45 -17.44 -17.23 15.56
CA LYS A 45 -16.48 -17.71 16.57
C LYS A 45 -15.23 -16.83 16.69
N GLY A 46 -14.82 -16.19 15.58
CA GLY A 46 -13.68 -15.28 15.57
C GLY A 46 -13.85 -14.05 16.48
N LEU A 47 -15.08 -13.61 16.79
CA LEU A 47 -15.32 -12.47 17.69
C LEU A 47 -14.80 -12.75 19.10
N ARG A 48 -15.06 -13.96 19.62
CA ARG A 48 -14.60 -14.36 20.97
C ARG A 48 -13.08 -14.36 21.09
N LEU A 49 -12.39 -14.73 20.00
CA LEU A 49 -10.93 -14.67 19.95
C LEU A 49 -10.46 -13.21 19.97
N ALA A 50 -11.05 -12.34 19.17
CA ALA A 50 -10.69 -10.92 19.15
C ALA A 50 -10.88 -10.25 20.52
N GLU A 51 -12.00 -10.54 21.20
CA GLU A 51 -12.27 -10.06 22.56
C GLU A 51 -11.26 -10.57 23.58
N ALA A 52 -10.92 -11.87 23.54
CA ALA A 52 -9.92 -12.46 24.42
C ALA A 52 -8.53 -11.83 24.22
N GLU A 53 -8.22 -11.39 23.01
CA GLU A 53 -6.98 -10.69 22.64
C GLU A 53 -7.06 -9.16 22.86
N GLY A 54 -8.15 -8.66 23.47
CA GLY A 54 -8.32 -7.26 23.81
C GLY A 54 -8.60 -6.33 22.62
N VAL A 55 -9.07 -6.86 21.49
CA VAL A 55 -9.45 -6.09 20.31
C VAL A 55 -10.93 -5.74 20.39
N ALA A 56 -11.28 -4.49 20.04
CA ALA A 56 -12.69 -4.08 19.98
C ALA A 56 -13.45 -4.90 18.94
N THR A 57 -14.68 -5.30 19.27
CA THR A 57 -15.57 -6.05 18.39
C THR A 57 -16.83 -5.27 18.05
N PHE A 58 -17.33 -5.50 16.84
CA PHE A 58 -18.67 -5.07 16.44
C PHE A 58 -19.37 -6.21 15.73
N ALA A 59 -20.61 -6.48 16.10
CA ALA A 59 -21.39 -7.52 15.44
C ALA A 59 -22.79 -7.03 15.12
N LEU A 60 -23.20 -7.21 13.87
CA LEU A 60 -24.54 -6.89 13.42
C LEU A 60 -25.03 -7.98 12.47
N SER A 61 -26.08 -8.69 12.88
CA SER A 61 -26.71 -9.71 12.04
C SER A 61 -27.24 -9.08 10.75
N HIS A 62 -26.79 -9.61 9.63
CA HIS A 62 -27.26 -9.17 8.32
C HIS A 62 -28.62 -9.77 7.91
N LYS A 63 -29.15 -10.73 8.69
CA LYS A 63 -30.40 -11.41 8.39
C LYS A 63 -31.58 -10.44 8.57
N GLY A 64 -32.42 -10.33 7.54
CA GLY A 64 -33.57 -9.43 7.55
C GLY A 64 -33.25 -7.96 7.25
N MET A 65 -31.98 -7.60 7.04
CA MET A 65 -31.57 -6.23 6.68
C MET A 65 -31.32 -6.09 5.17
N LYS A 66 -31.66 -4.92 4.62
CA LYS A 66 -31.22 -4.59 3.26
C LYS A 66 -29.70 -4.40 3.25
N ARG A 67 -29.07 -4.72 2.12
CA ARG A 67 -27.59 -4.62 2.00
C ARG A 67 -27.07 -3.21 2.30
N PRO A 68 -27.61 -2.13 1.72
CA PRO A 68 -27.11 -0.79 2.00
C PRO A 68 -27.23 -0.37 3.47
N GLU A 69 -28.30 -0.79 4.16
CA GLU A 69 -28.50 -0.49 5.59
C GLU A 69 -27.47 -1.20 6.47
N HIS A 70 -27.18 -2.47 6.16
CA HIS A 70 -26.15 -3.24 6.86
C HIS A 70 -24.74 -2.69 6.58
N ASP A 71 -24.41 -2.44 5.31
CA ASP A 71 -23.13 -1.89 4.90
C ASP A 71 -22.87 -0.52 5.54
N ALA A 72 -23.88 0.35 5.65
CA ALA A 72 -23.76 1.65 6.31
C ALA A 72 -23.46 1.52 7.81
N ALA A 73 -24.09 0.56 8.50
CA ALA A 73 -23.81 0.30 9.90
C ALA A 73 -22.39 -0.26 10.11
N MET A 74 -21.94 -1.16 9.24
CA MET A 74 -20.58 -1.68 9.26
C MET A 74 -19.56 -0.56 8.99
N ASP A 75 -19.78 0.30 7.99
CA ASP A 75 -18.92 1.46 7.70
C ASP A 75 -18.84 2.42 8.89
N GLY A 76 -19.97 2.69 9.54
CA GLY A 76 -20.03 3.51 10.75
C GLY A 76 -19.17 2.96 11.88
N ALA A 77 -19.24 1.65 12.14
CA ALA A 77 -18.41 0.98 13.15
C ALA A 77 -16.91 1.05 12.79
N ILE A 78 -16.57 0.79 11.53
CA ILE A 78 -15.18 0.87 11.04
C ILE A 78 -14.62 2.28 11.25
N ARG A 79 -15.36 3.33 10.85
CA ARG A 79 -14.92 4.73 11.02
C ARG A 79 -14.80 5.14 12.49
N ALA A 80 -15.76 4.73 13.33
CA ALA A 80 -15.74 5.01 14.76
C ALA A 80 -14.51 4.40 15.45
N SER A 81 -14.00 3.26 14.97
CA SER A 81 -12.75 2.66 15.45
C SER A 81 -11.48 3.43 15.07
N GLY A 82 -11.57 4.39 14.13
CA GLY A 82 -10.42 5.09 13.56
C GLY A 82 -9.63 4.26 12.54
N ALA A 83 -10.20 3.16 12.04
CA ALA A 83 -9.56 2.36 10.99
C ALA A 83 -9.40 3.15 9.69
N ALA A 84 -8.22 3.04 9.08
CA ALA A 84 -7.90 3.60 7.77
C ALA A 84 -7.92 2.55 6.65
N TRP A 85 -7.92 1.27 7.01
CA TRP A 85 -7.86 0.12 6.12
C TRP A 85 -8.88 -0.95 6.52
N VAL A 86 -9.34 -1.75 5.54
CA VAL A 86 -10.30 -2.84 5.74
C VAL A 86 -9.72 -4.14 5.18
N ALA A 87 -9.70 -5.20 5.99
CA ALA A 87 -9.29 -6.54 5.57
C ALA A 87 -10.47 -7.52 5.66
N LEU A 88 -10.84 -8.15 4.55
CA LEU A 88 -11.88 -9.18 4.49
C LEU A 88 -11.27 -10.56 4.74
N ALA A 89 -11.50 -11.12 5.94
CA ALA A 89 -10.96 -12.40 6.36
C ALA A 89 -12.08 -13.45 6.45
N GLY A 90 -12.53 -13.94 5.30
CA GLY A 90 -13.67 -14.87 5.21
C GLY A 90 -15.02 -14.18 5.48
N TYR A 91 -15.18 -12.97 4.93
CA TYR A 91 -16.43 -12.22 4.98
C TYR A 91 -17.37 -12.69 3.85
N MET A 92 -18.38 -13.49 4.22
CA MET A 92 -19.27 -14.21 3.30
C MET A 92 -20.52 -13.42 2.91
N ARG A 93 -20.40 -12.09 2.75
CA ARG A 93 -21.50 -11.22 2.31
C ARG A 93 -21.03 -10.30 1.20
N ILE A 94 -21.79 -10.28 0.10
CA ILE A 94 -21.56 -9.36 -1.02
C ILE A 94 -21.74 -7.93 -0.53
N LEU A 95 -20.68 -7.13 -0.66
CA LEU A 95 -20.67 -5.71 -0.35
C LEU A 95 -21.25 -4.89 -1.52
N THR A 96 -21.92 -3.79 -1.21
CA THR A 96 -22.42 -2.86 -2.23
C THR A 96 -21.27 -2.08 -2.89
N PRO A 97 -21.42 -1.67 -4.17
CA PRO A 97 -20.43 -0.81 -4.83
C PRO A 97 -20.18 0.50 -4.07
N GLU A 98 -21.21 1.06 -3.42
CA GLU A 98 -21.08 2.26 -2.60
C GLU A 98 -20.16 2.03 -1.40
N PHE A 99 -20.31 0.91 -0.69
CA PHE A 99 -19.42 0.55 0.41
C PHE A 99 -17.99 0.34 -0.07
N VAL A 100 -17.79 -0.38 -1.18
CA VAL A 100 -16.45 -0.61 -1.74
C VAL A 100 -15.79 0.70 -2.16
N GLY A 101 -16.52 1.61 -2.83
CA GLY A 101 -15.99 2.90 -3.28
C GLY A 101 -15.49 3.79 -2.13
N LYS A 102 -16.11 3.73 -0.95
CA LYS A 102 -15.65 4.47 0.25
C LYS A 102 -14.26 4.03 0.76
N TRP A 103 -13.84 2.83 0.39
CA TRP A 103 -12.59 2.19 0.83
C TRP A 103 -11.72 1.78 -0.38
N GLU A 104 -11.94 2.39 -1.54
CA GLU A 104 -11.16 2.12 -2.74
C GLU A 104 -9.66 2.32 -2.48
N GLY A 105 -8.85 1.37 -2.96
CA GLY A 105 -7.41 1.33 -2.68
C GLY A 105 -7.01 0.96 -1.25
N ARG A 106 -7.98 0.84 -0.33
CA ARG A 106 -7.76 0.59 1.12
C ARG A 106 -8.51 -0.62 1.68
N MET A 107 -9.19 -1.37 0.83
CA MET A 107 -9.84 -2.64 1.17
C MET A 107 -9.14 -3.81 0.47
N VAL A 108 -8.80 -4.84 1.24
CA VAL A 108 -8.08 -6.02 0.77
C VAL A 108 -8.84 -7.29 1.12
N ASN A 109 -8.87 -8.25 0.20
CA ASN A 109 -9.48 -9.56 0.38
C ASN A 109 -8.47 -10.68 0.13
N ILE A 110 -8.70 -11.81 0.80
CA ILE A 110 -8.02 -13.08 0.52
C ILE A 110 -9.01 -14.05 -0.13
N HIS A 111 -8.59 -14.64 -1.24
CA HIS A 111 -9.44 -15.53 -2.03
C HIS A 111 -8.72 -16.87 -2.26
N PRO A 112 -9.37 -18.03 -1.98
CA PRO A 112 -8.74 -19.35 -2.00
C PRO A 112 -8.60 -19.93 -3.42
N SER A 113 -8.10 -19.13 -4.36
CA SER A 113 -7.72 -19.59 -5.69
C SER A 113 -6.54 -18.78 -6.25
N LEU A 114 -5.94 -19.29 -7.33
CA LEU A 114 -5.00 -18.51 -8.13
C LEU A 114 -5.76 -17.66 -9.16
N LEU A 115 -6.31 -16.52 -8.70
CA LEU A 115 -6.98 -15.54 -9.58
C LEU A 115 -6.13 -15.24 -10.84
N PRO A 116 -6.78 -15.09 -12.02
CA PRO A 116 -8.22 -14.97 -12.23
C PRO A 116 -8.99 -16.32 -12.27
N LYS A 117 -8.34 -17.46 -12.01
CA LYS A 117 -9.05 -18.75 -11.97
C LYS A 117 -10.00 -18.83 -10.77
N TYR A 118 -11.16 -19.47 -10.98
CA TYR A 118 -12.10 -19.86 -9.93
C TYR A 118 -12.53 -18.72 -8.99
N THR A 119 -13.13 -17.67 -9.54
CA THR A 119 -13.84 -16.67 -8.73
C THR A 119 -15.06 -17.28 -8.02
N GLY A 120 -15.47 -16.68 -6.89
CA GLY A 120 -16.60 -17.17 -6.11
C GLY A 120 -16.31 -18.44 -5.29
N LEU A 121 -17.31 -19.32 -5.16
CA LEU A 121 -17.28 -20.46 -4.22
C LEU A 121 -16.67 -21.73 -4.83
N HIS A 122 -16.40 -22.72 -3.96
CA HIS A 122 -15.99 -24.09 -4.34
C HIS A 122 -14.69 -24.13 -5.17
N THR A 123 -13.76 -23.22 -4.88
CA THR A 123 -12.54 -23.04 -5.68
C THR A 123 -11.65 -24.28 -5.70
N HIS A 124 -11.51 -24.98 -4.58
CA HIS A 124 -10.71 -26.19 -4.45
C HIS A 124 -11.29 -27.37 -5.24
N GLU A 125 -12.60 -27.61 -5.13
CA GLU A 125 -13.32 -28.64 -5.89
C GLU A 125 -13.13 -28.41 -7.39
N ARG A 126 -13.38 -27.17 -7.85
CA ARG A 126 -13.25 -26.79 -9.25
C ARG A 126 -11.82 -26.96 -9.79
N ALA A 127 -10.80 -26.65 -8.99
CA ALA A 127 -9.41 -26.85 -9.39
C ALA A 127 -9.06 -28.34 -9.56
N ILE A 128 -9.52 -29.19 -8.64
CA ILE A 128 -9.31 -30.64 -8.71
C ILE A 128 -10.06 -31.24 -9.90
N GLU A 129 -11.33 -30.89 -10.10
CA GLU A 129 -12.17 -31.37 -11.21
C GLU A 129 -11.60 -30.96 -12.58
N ALA A 130 -11.01 -29.76 -12.67
CA ALA A 130 -10.33 -29.30 -13.88
C ALA A 130 -9.00 -30.02 -14.16
N GLY A 131 -8.51 -30.83 -13.22
CA GLY A 131 -7.22 -31.51 -13.34
C GLY A 131 -6.01 -30.57 -13.23
N ASP A 132 -6.18 -29.43 -12.55
CA ASP A 132 -5.06 -28.51 -12.32
C ASP A 132 -3.98 -29.17 -11.45
N SER A 133 -2.71 -28.85 -11.70
CA SER A 133 -1.60 -29.31 -10.86
C SER A 133 -1.48 -28.53 -9.55
N HIS A 134 -2.09 -27.34 -9.49
CA HIS A 134 -2.01 -26.43 -8.36
C HIS A 134 -3.35 -25.73 -8.13
N GLY A 135 -3.77 -25.69 -6.87
CA GLY A 135 -4.66 -24.66 -6.35
C GLY A 135 -3.82 -23.51 -5.81
N GLY A 136 -4.39 -22.73 -4.90
CA GLY A 136 -3.64 -21.71 -4.19
C GLY A 136 -4.52 -20.63 -3.62
N VAL A 137 -3.89 -19.50 -3.32
CA VAL A 137 -4.52 -18.33 -2.73
C VAL A 137 -4.03 -17.07 -3.44
N SER A 138 -4.92 -16.10 -3.56
CA SER A 138 -4.64 -14.72 -3.96
C SER A 138 -5.00 -13.75 -2.84
N VAL A 139 -4.15 -12.75 -2.61
CA VAL A 139 -4.54 -11.53 -1.89
C VAL A 139 -4.66 -10.42 -2.92
N HIS A 140 -5.77 -9.69 -2.90
CA HIS A 140 -6.05 -8.66 -3.89
C HIS A 140 -6.78 -7.46 -3.28
N LEU A 141 -6.65 -6.30 -3.92
CA LEU A 141 -7.50 -5.15 -3.60
C LEU A 141 -8.94 -5.46 -3.98
N VAL A 142 -9.89 -4.96 -3.20
CA VAL A 142 -11.31 -5.10 -3.49
C VAL A 142 -11.75 -3.99 -4.45
N THR A 143 -12.43 -4.38 -5.52
CA THR A 143 -13.14 -3.47 -6.43
C THR A 143 -14.63 -3.80 -6.40
N ALA A 144 -15.45 -2.97 -7.07
CA ALA A 144 -16.89 -3.22 -7.13
C ALA A 144 -17.24 -4.51 -7.93
N GLN A 145 -16.30 -4.99 -8.77
CA GLN A 145 -16.42 -6.26 -9.48
C GLN A 145 -15.86 -7.39 -8.61
N LEU A 146 -16.54 -8.53 -8.63
CA LEU A 146 -16.20 -9.69 -7.80
C LEU A 146 -14.82 -10.25 -8.19
N ASP A 147 -13.91 -10.32 -7.22
CA ASP A 147 -12.58 -10.93 -7.31
C ASP A 147 -11.71 -10.43 -8.50
N ASP A 148 -11.93 -9.18 -8.94
CA ASP A 148 -11.31 -8.60 -10.15
C ASP A 148 -10.22 -7.55 -9.85
N GLY A 149 -10.06 -7.16 -8.59
CA GLY A 149 -9.11 -6.12 -8.24
C GLY A 149 -7.63 -6.54 -8.38
N PRO A 150 -6.70 -5.56 -8.40
CA PRO A 150 -5.28 -5.83 -8.54
C PRO A 150 -4.77 -6.85 -7.52
N VAL A 151 -4.12 -7.90 -8.02
CA VAL A 151 -3.50 -8.95 -7.21
C VAL A 151 -2.24 -8.40 -6.55
N LEU A 152 -2.18 -8.46 -5.22
CA LEU A 152 -1.06 -8.03 -4.39
C LEU A 152 -0.05 -9.16 -4.15
N GLY A 153 -0.50 -10.40 -4.22
CA GLY A 153 0.35 -11.58 -4.08
C GLY A 153 -0.44 -12.86 -4.25
N GLN A 154 0.26 -13.93 -4.60
CA GLN A 154 -0.30 -15.27 -4.72
C GLN A 154 0.64 -16.30 -4.11
N THR A 155 0.08 -17.44 -3.72
CA THR A 155 0.88 -18.61 -3.34
C THR A 155 0.25 -19.85 -3.96
N PRO A 156 0.92 -20.49 -4.94
CA PRO A 156 0.46 -21.75 -5.50
C PRO A 156 0.66 -22.88 -4.49
N VAL A 157 -0.30 -23.80 -4.46
CA VAL A 157 -0.30 -24.96 -3.57
C VAL A 157 -0.53 -26.19 -4.42
N ALA A 158 0.43 -27.13 -4.40
CA ALA A 158 0.37 -28.34 -5.19
C ALA A 158 -0.86 -29.19 -4.82
N ILE A 159 -1.56 -29.68 -5.85
CA ILE A 159 -2.63 -30.68 -5.72
C ILE A 159 -1.97 -32.05 -5.83
N LEU A 160 -2.06 -32.86 -4.77
CA LEU A 160 -1.45 -34.18 -4.73
C LEU A 160 -2.41 -35.25 -5.24
N PRO A 161 -1.88 -36.39 -5.75
CA PRO A 161 -2.71 -37.54 -6.09
C PRO A 161 -3.57 -37.98 -4.91
N GLY A 162 -4.88 -38.02 -5.11
CA GLY A 162 -5.85 -38.40 -4.07
C GLY A 162 -6.30 -37.27 -3.15
N ASP A 163 -5.87 -36.03 -3.37
CA ASP A 163 -6.39 -34.88 -2.62
C ASP A 163 -7.92 -34.76 -2.79
N THR A 164 -8.61 -34.54 -1.68
CA THR A 164 -9.99 -34.04 -1.64
C THR A 164 -9.98 -32.51 -1.51
N ALA A 165 -11.13 -31.88 -1.76
CA ALA A 165 -11.31 -30.45 -1.56
C ALA A 165 -10.92 -30.00 -0.14
N ASP A 166 -11.30 -30.76 0.89
CA ASP A 166 -10.94 -30.47 2.28
C ASP A 166 -9.43 -30.56 2.54
N SER A 167 -8.77 -31.58 1.98
CA SER A 167 -7.32 -31.75 2.15
C SER A 167 -6.53 -30.64 1.44
N LEU A 168 -7.00 -30.19 0.27
CA LEU A 168 -6.43 -29.06 -0.44
C LEU A 168 -6.71 -27.75 0.32
N ALA A 169 -7.94 -27.55 0.81
CA ALA A 169 -8.34 -26.39 1.59
C ALA A 169 -7.48 -26.23 2.85
N ALA A 170 -7.24 -27.32 3.59
CA ALA A 170 -6.38 -27.29 4.78
C ALA A 170 -4.95 -26.85 4.45
N ARG A 171 -4.42 -27.26 3.30
CA ARG A 171 -3.08 -26.88 2.84
C ARG A 171 -3.03 -25.44 2.34
N VAL A 172 -4.06 -25.00 1.60
CA VAL A 172 -4.20 -23.62 1.14
C VAL A 172 -4.36 -22.66 2.32
N LEU A 173 -5.08 -23.05 3.37
CA LEU A 173 -5.25 -22.23 4.58
C LEU A 173 -3.91 -21.88 5.26
N ILE A 174 -2.92 -22.78 5.21
CA ILE A 174 -1.57 -22.48 5.70
C ILE A 174 -0.92 -21.39 4.85
N ALA A 175 -1.06 -21.48 3.53
CA ALA A 175 -0.56 -20.46 2.60
C ALA A 175 -1.29 -19.12 2.79
N GLU A 176 -2.60 -19.13 3.06
CA GLU A 176 -3.40 -17.95 3.35
C GLU A 176 -2.85 -17.17 4.54
N HIS A 177 -2.65 -17.85 5.68
CA HIS A 177 -2.14 -17.22 6.91
C HIS A 177 -0.77 -16.53 6.71
N GLN A 178 0.08 -17.08 5.84
CA GLN A 178 1.40 -16.53 5.55
C GLN A 178 1.35 -15.39 4.54
N LEU A 179 0.51 -15.51 3.51
CA LEU A 179 0.43 -14.52 2.44
C LEU A 179 -0.30 -13.25 2.91
N TYR A 180 -1.39 -13.41 3.65
CA TYR A 180 -2.27 -12.27 3.95
C TYR A 180 -1.57 -11.18 4.75
N SER A 181 -0.92 -11.55 5.85
CA SER A 181 -0.24 -10.63 6.75
C SER A 181 0.88 -9.85 6.06
N ARG A 182 1.65 -10.52 5.17
CA ARG A 182 2.72 -9.88 4.39
C ARG A 182 2.17 -8.92 3.34
N CYS A 183 1.16 -9.33 2.58
CA CYS A 183 0.53 -8.47 1.59
C CYS A 183 -0.11 -7.24 2.24
N LEU A 184 -0.79 -7.40 3.38
CA LEU A 184 -1.33 -6.28 4.14
C LEU A 184 -0.21 -5.34 4.63
N ALA A 185 0.86 -5.88 5.22
CA ALA A 185 2.01 -5.07 5.67
C ALA A 185 2.60 -4.24 4.53
N SER A 186 2.89 -4.86 3.38
CA SER A 186 3.42 -4.17 2.20
C SER A 186 2.45 -3.12 1.65
N LEU A 187 1.15 -3.41 1.69
CA LEU A 187 0.12 -2.49 1.19
C LEU A 187 0.02 -1.23 2.05
N VAL A 188 -0.05 -1.39 3.37
CA VAL A 188 -0.23 -0.24 4.28
C VAL A 188 1.00 0.67 4.34
N THR A 189 2.19 0.14 4.03
CA THR A 189 3.43 0.92 3.92
C THR A 189 3.76 1.32 2.49
N ARG A 190 2.90 1.01 1.51
CA ARG A 190 3.24 1.19 0.09
C ARG A 190 3.65 2.62 -0.20
N GLU A 191 2.89 3.59 0.30
CA GLU A 191 3.07 5.02 0.03
C GLU A 191 4.29 5.64 0.72
N THR A 192 4.87 4.95 1.70
CA THR A 192 6.13 5.35 2.35
C THR A 192 7.30 4.46 1.95
N SER A 193 7.07 3.41 1.15
CA SER A 193 8.13 2.51 0.71
C SER A 193 9.11 3.22 -0.23
N PRO A 194 10.43 2.98 -0.10
CA PRO A 194 11.42 3.62 -0.97
C PRO A 194 11.16 3.41 -2.46
N ALA A 195 10.72 2.20 -2.83
CA ALA A 195 10.44 1.85 -4.22
C ALA A 195 9.27 2.65 -4.80
N TRP A 196 8.18 2.81 -4.04
CA TRP A 196 7.03 3.58 -4.48
C TRP A 196 7.34 5.08 -4.54
N LEU A 197 8.02 5.62 -3.52
CA LEU A 197 8.45 7.02 -3.49
C LEU A 197 9.37 7.34 -4.66
N LEU A 198 10.34 6.46 -4.96
CA LEU A 198 11.19 6.58 -6.14
C LEU A 198 10.36 6.61 -7.43
N GLU A 199 9.38 5.71 -7.58
CA GLU A 199 8.52 5.69 -8.76
C GLU A 199 7.73 6.99 -8.93
N ARG A 200 7.15 7.53 -7.84
CA ARG A 200 6.44 8.81 -7.88
C ARG A 200 7.37 9.97 -8.26
N VAL A 201 8.61 9.97 -7.78
CA VAL A 201 9.62 10.96 -8.19
C VAL A 201 9.99 10.78 -9.65
N ARG A 202 10.22 9.54 -10.09
CA ARG A 202 10.59 9.18 -11.47
C ARG A 202 9.54 9.69 -12.46
N GLU A 203 8.27 9.40 -12.24
CA GLU A 203 7.18 9.90 -13.11
C GLU A 203 7.29 11.41 -13.35
N ARG A 204 7.47 12.20 -12.29
CA ARG A 204 7.55 13.67 -12.35
C ARG A 204 8.88 14.18 -12.90
N ALA A 205 9.99 13.53 -12.56
CA ALA A 205 11.30 13.93 -13.02
C ALA A 205 11.45 13.69 -14.54
N MET A 206 10.84 12.62 -15.05
CA MET A 206 10.86 12.26 -16.46
C MET A 206 9.89 13.10 -17.33
N GLU A 207 8.98 13.88 -16.71
CA GLU A 207 8.22 14.93 -17.40
C GLU A 207 9.12 16.10 -17.84
N MET A 208 10.30 16.27 -17.23
CA MET A 208 11.20 17.38 -17.57
C MET A 208 11.82 17.19 -18.97
N PRO A 209 11.96 18.25 -19.78
CA PRO A 209 12.51 18.10 -21.13
C PRO A 209 13.93 17.55 -21.14
N GLU A 210 14.15 16.59 -22.04
CA GLU A 210 15.40 15.85 -22.18
C GLU A 210 15.89 15.24 -20.84
N ALA A 211 14.97 14.85 -19.95
CA ALA A 211 15.33 14.11 -18.75
C ALA A 211 15.84 12.70 -19.06
N ASP A 212 16.82 12.26 -18.27
CA ASP A 212 17.43 10.93 -18.31
C ASP A 212 17.66 10.43 -16.88
N GLU A 213 17.50 9.13 -16.69
CA GLU A 213 17.72 8.44 -15.41
C GLU A 213 18.97 7.56 -15.49
N THR A 214 19.85 7.72 -14.49
CA THR A 214 21.04 6.89 -14.31
C THR A 214 21.19 6.53 -12.84
N VAL A 215 21.98 5.50 -12.53
CA VAL A 215 22.37 5.21 -11.14
C VAL A 215 23.72 5.86 -10.84
N SER A 216 23.83 6.56 -9.72
CA SER A 216 25.08 7.16 -9.25
C SER A 216 25.22 6.92 -7.75
N HIS A 217 26.34 6.32 -7.32
CA HIS A 217 26.61 6.01 -5.90
C HIS A 217 25.47 5.23 -5.22
N GLY A 218 24.80 4.33 -5.96
CA GLY A 218 23.67 3.55 -5.45
C GLY A 218 22.34 4.30 -5.37
N MET A 219 22.30 5.58 -5.75
CA MET A 219 21.07 6.38 -5.81
C MET A 219 20.57 6.48 -7.26
N ALA A 220 19.25 6.48 -7.42
CA ALA A 220 18.65 6.92 -8.67
C ALA A 220 18.90 8.42 -8.86
N CYS A 221 19.36 8.79 -10.06
CA CYS A 221 19.80 10.14 -10.38
C CYS A 221 19.22 10.60 -11.71
N PHE A 222 18.56 11.76 -11.67
CA PHE A 222 17.91 12.38 -12.81
C PHE A 222 18.74 13.55 -13.30
N GLY A 223 18.99 13.58 -14.60
CA GLY A 223 19.74 14.65 -15.26
C GLY A 223 19.19 14.96 -16.63
N ILE A 224 19.78 15.94 -17.28
CA ILE A 224 19.52 16.23 -18.69
C ILE A 224 20.39 15.28 -19.53
N VAL A 225 19.89 14.77 -20.65
CA VAL A 225 20.63 13.89 -21.57
C VAL A 225 21.99 14.51 -21.90
N LYS A 226 23.08 13.80 -21.58
CA LYS A 226 24.49 14.27 -21.71
C LYS A 226 24.79 15.59 -20.99
N GLY A 227 23.95 15.97 -20.04
CA GLY A 227 24.00 17.23 -19.30
C GLY A 227 24.20 17.01 -17.80
N LYS A 228 23.87 18.06 -17.04
CA LYS A 228 24.02 18.10 -15.58
C LYS A 228 22.87 17.37 -14.89
N LYS A 229 23.14 16.87 -13.68
CA LYS A 229 22.15 16.25 -12.80
C LYS A 229 21.36 17.33 -12.07
N PHE A 230 20.05 17.14 -11.97
CA PHE A 230 19.15 18.04 -11.27
C PHE A 230 18.44 17.37 -10.08
N ALA A 231 18.39 16.04 -10.00
CA ALA A 231 17.81 15.39 -8.84
C ALA A 231 18.46 14.05 -8.51
N TYR A 232 18.37 13.67 -7.24
CA TYR A 232 18.71 12.34 -6.74
C TYR A 232 17.62 11.85 -5.80
N VAL A 233 17.38 10.55 -5.75
CA VAL A 233 16.57 9.91 -4.70
C VAL A 233 17.50 9.10 -3.81
N SER A 234 17.62 9.55 -2.58
CA SER A 234 18.34 8.87 -1.51
C SER A 234 17.37 7.96 -0.77
N ALA A 235 17.75 6.70 -0.54
CA ALA A 235 16.97 5.74 0.23
C ALA A 235 17.91 5.01 1.20
N ASP A 236 17.80 5.32 2.49
CA ASP A 236 18.65 4.79 3.57
C ASP A 236 20.15 4.93 3.27
N HIS A 237 20.54 6.05 2.65
CA HIS A 237 21.89 6.25 2.19
C HIS A 237 22.79 6.54 3.39
N HIS A 238 23.71 5.61 3.68
CA HIS A 238 24.54 5.55 4.89
C HIS A 238 23.82 5.10 6.17
N GLY A 239 22.68 4.42 6.08
CA GLY A 239 21.97 3.91 7.26
C GLY A 239 21.24 5.00 8.05
N ASP A 240 20.86 6.09 7.38
CA ASP A 240 20.18 7.22 8.01
C ASP A 240 18.66 7.00 8.19
N GLY A 241 18.12 5.93 7.62
CA GLY A 241 16.71 5.55 7.66
C GLY A 241 15.78 6.48 6.90
N ARG A 242 16.29 7.27 5.95
CA ARG A 242 15.52 8.32 5.24
C ARG A 242 15.29 7.95 3.79
N VAL A 243 14.09 8.22 3.28
CA VAL A 243 13.87 8.37 1.84
C VAL A 243 13.69 9.84 1.52
N ALA A 244 14.53 10.39 0.64
CA ALA A 244 14.55 11.82 0.35
C ALA A 244 14.80 12.12 -1.12
N LEU A 245 14.18 13.20 -1.60
CA LEU A 245 14.52 13.86 -2.84
C LEU A 245 15.62 14.88 -2.58
N LEU A 246 16.71 14.82 -3.33
CA LEU A 246 17.76 15.84 -3.32
C LEU A 246 17.64 16.69 -4.58
N VAL A 247 17.46 18.00 -4.41
CA VAL A 247 17.28 18.97 -5.50
C VAL A 247 18.17 20.19 -5.31
N LYS A 248 18.44 20.90 -6.39
CA LYS A 248 19.20 22.15 -6.37
C LYS A 248 18.31 23.30 -5.93
N ILE A 249 18.90 24.20 -5.14
CA ILE A 249 18.32 25.44 -4.62
C ILE A 249 19.18 26.64 -5.02
N SER A 250 18.69 27.85 -4.76
CA SER A 250 19.38 29.09 -5.15
C SER A 250 20.68 29.37 -4.39
N GLY A 251 20.83 28.83 -3.17
CA GLY A 251 22.04 29.00 -2.37
C GLY A 251 21.86 28.70 -0.88
N PRO A 252 22.91 28.97 -0.07
CA PRO A 252 22.93 28.64 1.36
C PRO A 252 21.88 29.37 2.19
N ASP A 253 21.50 30.59 1.83
CA ASP A 253 20.50 31.36 2.57
C ASP A 253 19.12 30.72 2.46
N GLU A 254 18.73 30.31 1.24
CA GLU A 254 17.50 29.52 1.03
C GLU A 254 17.58 28.17 1.76
N GLN A 255 18.75 27.51 1.75
CA GLN A 255 18.95 26.26 2.48
C GLN A 255 18.63 26.42 3.97
N ALA A 256 19.18 27.45 4.60
CA ALA A 256 18.99 27.73 6.01
C ALA A 256 17.53 28.05 6.33
N MET A 257 16.89 28.89 5.50
CA MET A 257 15.48 29.25 5.67
C MET A 257 14.54 28.05 5.60
N LEU A 258 14.73 27.14 4.63
CA LEU A 258 13.90 25.93 4.50
C LEU A 258 14.04 25.01 5.73
N ILE A 259 15.27 24.81 6.21
CA ILE A 259 15.55 23.98 7.38
C ILE A 259 14.96 24.61 8.65
N GLU A 260 15.07 25.93 8.81
CA GLU A 260 14.48 26.65 9.95
C GLU A 260 12.94 26.58 9.93
N GLN A 261 12.34 26.60 8.74
CA GLN A 261 10.89 26.52 8.57
C GLN A 261 10.35 25.13 8.93
N ASP A 262 11.04 24.06 8.53
CA ASP A 262 10.65 22.67 8.81
C ASP A 262 11.87 21.74 8.82
N GLU A 263 12.48 21.59 10.00
CA GLU A 263 13.66 20.75 10.21
C GLU A 263 13.38 19.24 10.10
N ALA A 264 12.09 18.84 10.15
CA ALA A 264 11.71 17.45 9.97
C ALA A 264 11.69 17.07 8.48
N ARG A 265 11.26 18.00 7.61
CA ARG A 265 11.22 17.83 6.16
C ARG A 265 12.55 18.08 5.49
N TYR A 266 13.20 19.18 5.84
CA TYR A 266 14.35 19.70 5.11
C TYR A 266 15.64 19.47 5.86
N TYR A 267 16.67 19.04 5.14
CA TYR A 267 17.99 18.87 5.72
C TYR A 267 19.09 19.11 4.71
N ARG A 268 20.28 19.36 5.21
CA ARG A 268 21.49 19.46 4.39
C ARG A 268 22.00 18.06 4.02
N PRO A 269 22.01 17.68 2.73
CA PRO A 269 22.49 16.37 2.34
C PRO A 269 24.02 16.27 2.47
N THR A 270 24.51 15.19 3.10
CA THR A 270 25.94 14.95 3.29
C THR A 270 26.63 14.73 1.94
N TYR A 271 27.83 15.27 1.76
CA TYR A 271 28.63 15.19 0.52
C TYR A 271 28.07 15.94 -0.70
N PHE A 272 26.98 16.70 -0.52
CA PHE A 272 26.47 17.64 -1.52
C PHE A 272 26.87 19.07 -1.16
N GLY A 273 26.98 19.93 -2.19
CA GLY A 273 27.28 21.36 -2.01
C GLY A 273 26.12 22.15 -1.35
N ASN A 274 26.40 23.40 -0.97
CA ASN A 274 25.41 24.30 -0.34
C ASN A 274 24.22 24.67 -1.24
N GLU A 275 24.32 24.33 -2.52
CA GLU A 275 23.30 24.53 -3.54
C GLU A 275 22.31 23.35 -3.64
N TRP A 276 22.32 22.41 -2.68
CA TRP A 276 21.42 21.25 -2.65
C TRP A 276 20.63 21.18 -1.34
N ILE A 277 19.39 20.76 -1.39
CA ILE A 277 18.57 20.46 -0.20
C ILE A 277 18.04 19.02 -0.29
N GLY A 278 17.97 18.34 0.85
CA GLY A 278 17.24 17.09 0.99
C GLY A 278 15.83 17.34 1.50
N ILE A 279 14.84 16.75 0.84
CA ILE A 279 13.42 16.83 1.16
C ILE A 279 12.94 15.42 1.50
N ARG A 280 12.57 15.17 2.76
CA ARG A 280 12.04 13.87 3.21
C ARG A 280 10.72 13.56 2.52
N LEU A 281 10.63 12.35 1.94
CA LEU A 281 9.47 11.85 1.20
C LEU A 281 8.68 10.78 1.98
N ASP A 282 9.28 10.23 3.03
CA ASP A 282 8.81 9.10 3.84
C ASP A 282 8.03 9.51 5.09
N LEU A 283 7.69 10.79 5.22
CA LEU A 283 6.91 11.32 6.35
C LEU A 283 5.40 11.00 6.27
N GLY A 284 4.93 10.49 5.11
CA GLY A 284 3.54 10.06 4.91
C GLY A 284 2.56 11.17 4.50
N ASP A 285 3.06 12.39 4.28
CA ASP A 285 2.30 13.60 3.99
C ASP A 285 2.87 14.39 2.79
N THR A 286 3.59 13.70 1.91
CA THR A 286 4.29 14.30 0.77
C THR A 286 3.32 15.00 -0.20
N ASP A 287 3.45 16.31 -0.33
CA ASP A 287 2.78 17.11 -1.36
C ASP A 287 3.47 16.90 -2.72
N TRP A 288 2.85 16.09 -3.56
CA TRP A 288 3.40 15.70 -4.84
C TRP A 288 3.41 16.80 -5.91
N ASP A 289 2.62 17.86 -5.76
CA ASP A 289 2.67 19.00 -6.66
C ASP A 289 3.81 19.93 -6.25
N ALA A 290 4.02 20.14 -4.95
CA ALA A 290 5.22 20.82 -4.46
C ALA A 290 6.51 20.09 -4.89
N ILE A 291 6.52 18.75 -4.86
CA ILE A 291 7.66 17.96 -5.36
C ILE A 291 7.90 18.20 -6.85
N ARG A 292 6.85 18.32 -7.66
CA ARG A 292 6.96 18.63 -9.10
C ARG A 292 7.60 20.01 -9.31
N ASP A 293 7.18 21.00 -8.53
CA ASP A 293 7.74 22.35 -8.58
C ASP A 293 9.22 22.37 -8.19
N TRP A 294 9.60 21.61 -7.16
CA TRP A 294 11.00 21.44 -6.76
C TRP A 294 11.85 20.83 -7.87
N LEU A 295 11.35 19.79 -8.52
CA LEU A 295 12.03 19.17 -9.68
C LEU A 295 12.19 20.16 -10.83
N GLY A 296 11.13 20.92 -11.15
CA GLY A 296 11.15 21.94 -12.21
C GLY A 296 12.14 23.07 -11.93
N ARG A 297 12.17 23.59 -10.69
CA ARG A 297 13.14 24.62 -10.26
C ARG A 297 14.58 24.11 -10.37
N SER A 298 14.83 22.90 -9.88
CA SER A 298 16.15 22.27 -9.94
C SER A 298 16.61 21.99 -11.37
N TRP A 299 15.70 21.51 -12.23
CA TRP A 299 15.97 21.30 -13.65
C TRP A 299 16.32 22.62 -14.33
N ARG A 300 15.54 23.69 -14.13
CA ARG A 300 15.81 25.02 -14.70
C ARG A 300 17.17 25.57 -14.27
N ALA A 301 17.61 25.31 -13.05
CA ALA A 301 18.91 25.75 -12.54
C ALA A 301 20.11 25.13 -13.30
N VAL A 302 19.92 24.00 -13.99
CA VAL A 302 20.99 23.33 -14.75
C VAL A 302 20.71 23.21 -16.25
N ALA A 303 19.51 23.57 -16.68
CA ALA A 303 19.08 23.47 -18.06
C ALA A 303 19.87 24.42 -18.98
N PRO A 304 20.29 23.94 -20.18
CA PRO A 304 20.78 24.82 -21.22
C PRO A 304 19.71 25.84 -21.61
N LYS A 305 20.14 27.09 -21.91
CA LYS A 305 19.23 28.20 -22.29
C LYS A 305 18.25 27.83 -23.42
N LYS A 306 18.67 26.96 -24.36
CA LYS A 306 17.81 26.51 -25.47
C LYS A 306 16.55 25.78 -24.97
N LEU A 307 16.67 24.99 -23.91
CA LEU A 307 15.54 24.24 -23.36
C LEU A 307 14.63 25.10 -22.49
N THR A 308 15.19 26.06 -21.75
CA THR A 308 14.38 26.96 -20.92
C THR A 308 13.53 27.90 -21.79
N ILE A 309 14.09 28.42 -22.89
CA ILE A 309 13.35 29.28 -23.84
C ILE A 309 12.13 28.55 -24.46
N LEU A 310 12.25 27.25 -24.74
CA LEU A 310 11.14 26.46 -25.30
C LEU A 310 10.00 26.25 -24.30
N LEU A 311 10.32 26.09 -23.01
CA LEU A 311 9.34 26.00 -21.93
C LEU A 311 8.67 27.34 -21.65
N ASP A 312 9.45 28.41 -21.52
CA ASP A 312 8.90 29.76 -21.26
C ASP A 312 7.98 30.22 -22.40
N ALA A 313 8.26 29.78 -23.64
CA ALA A 313 7.38 30.01 -24.78
C ALA A 313 6.11 29.17 -24.73
N ALA A 314 6.13 27.96 -24.17
CA ALA A 314 4.96 27.10 -24.01
C ALA A 314 4.05 27.56 -22.86
N ASP A 315 4.61 28.10 -21.79
CA ASP A 315 3.87 28.66 -20.64
C ASP A 315 3.16 30.00 -20.96
N ALA A 316 3.50 30.62 -22.10
CA ALA A 316 2.96 31.91 -22.54
C ALA A 316 1.73 31.81 -23.47
N PHE A 317 1.24 30.60 -23.76
CA PHE A 317 0.04 30.33 -24.58
C PHE A 317 -1.01 29.54 -23.79
#